data_AF-A0A8T5TRZ4-F1
#
_entry.id   AF-A0A8T5TRZ4-F1
#
_cell.length_a   1.000
_cell.length_b   1.000
_cell.length_c   1.000
_cell.angle_alpha   90.00
_cell.angle_beta   90.00
_cell.angle_gamma   90.00
#
_symmetry.space_group_name_H-M   'P 1'
#
loop_
_entity.id
_entity.type
_entity.pdbx_description
1 polymer ?
#
loop_
_entity_poly.entity_id
_entity_poly.type
_entity_poly.pdbx_seq_one_letter_code
_entity_poly.pdbx_strand_id
1 'polypeptide(L)'
;MVESAKIKQLHKIVTALERFHTRKESLFSLDKLTTYLTLSERELEEMLELVFQFQNLFNSVLTDSILCKKWKNNRYYLILKPKSEISSREYATLKEIEINQNQMNLLSDTIYYFQHVKIGKGFDVKRNGTELSKKVKQLNRSHPYFFEYRGNGLIYPTKLAVEAGKLIQSYNRSKKNVSKLEIEDYLIQIV
;
A
#
# COMPACT_ATOMS: atom_id res chain seq x y z
N MET A 1 13.68 6.56 -14.04
CA MET A 1 12.55 6.65 -14.99
C MET A 1 12.27 8.12 -15.26
N VAL A 2 12.15 8.53 -16.52
CA VAL A 2 11.78 9.92 -16.87
C VAL A 2 10.28 10.07 -16.61
N GLU A 3 9.93 10.94 -15.66
CA GLU A 3 8.54 11.23 -15.34
C GLU A 3 7.86 11.93 -16.54
N SER A 4 6.67 11.44 -16.91
CA SER A 4 5.88 11.96 -18.02
C SER A 4 5.59 13.45 -17.83
N ALA A 5 5.70 14.23 -18.91
CA ALA A 5 5.40 15.67 -18.90
C ALA A 5 4.00 15.98 -18.34
N LYS A 6 3.02 15.10 -18.61
CA LYS A 6 1.64 15.22 -18.10
C LYS A 6 1.56 15.08 -16.58
N ILE A 7 2.31 14.12 -16.02
CA ILE A 7 2.35 13.89 -14.57
C ILE A 7 3.06 15.05 -13.85
N LYS A 8 4.13 15.58 -14.46
CA LYS A 8 4.81 16.78 -13.95
C LYS A 8 3.88 17.98 -13.86
N GLN A 9 3.01 18.19 -14.86
CA GLN A 9 2.03 19.28 -14.83
C GLN A 9 1.02 19.11 -13.69
N LEU A 10 0.48 17.90 -13.50
CA LEU A 10 -0.43 17.61 -12.38
C LEU A 10 0.23 17.83 -11.02
N HIS A 11 1.48 17.40 -10.84
CA HIS A 11 2.23 17.65 -9.61
C HIS A 11 2.42 19.15 -9.36
N LYS A 12 2.76 19.94 -10.37
CA LYS A 12 2.87 21.40 -10.21
C LYS A 12 1.53 22.05 -9.80
N ILE A 13 0.41 21.57 -10.33
CA ILE A 13 -0.93 22.04 -9.93
C ILE A 13 -1.18 21.73 -8.45
N VAL A 14 -0.95 20.48 -8.03
CA VAL A 14 -1.09 20.07 -6.61
C VAL A 14 -0.21 20.92 -5.70
N THR A 15 1.07 21.11 -6.03
CA THR A 15 2.00 21.95 -5.26
C THR A 15 1.55 23.42 -5.19
N ALA A 16 0.92 23.95 -6.24
CA ALA A 16 0.36 25.29 -6.20
C ALA A 16 -0.83 25.35 -5.21
N LEU A 17 -1.70 24.34 -5.22
CA LEU A 17 -2.85 24.26 -4.31
C LEU A 17 -2.45 24.02 -2.84
N GLU A 18 -1.36 23.30 -2.58
CA GLU A 18 -0.84 23.08 -1.22
C GLU A 18 -0.48 24.39 -0.49
N ARG A 19 -0.17 25.46 -1.23
CA ARG A 19 0.14 26.77 -0.63
C ARG A 19 -1.04 27.36 0.16
N PHE A 20 -2.28 27.00 -0.19
CA PHE A 20 -3.48 27.42 0.54
C PHE A 20 -3.60 26.75 1.91
N HIS A 21 -2.90 25.64 2.16
CA HIS A 21 -2.90 24.99 3.48
C HIS A 21 -2.34 25.90 4.58
N THR A 22 -1.37 26.76 4.24
CA THR A 22 -0.66 27.62 5.21
C THR A 22 -1.13 29.07 5.21
N ARG A 23 -1.86 29.53 4.18
CA ARG A 23 -2.25 30.94 4.00
C ARG A 23 -3.71 31.07 3.57
N LYS A 24 -4.63 30.88 4.53
CA LYS A 24 -6.09 30.82 4.28
C LYS A 24 -6.69 32.11 3.70
N GLU A 25 -6.06 33.27 3.92
CA GLU A 25 -6.54 34.58 3.45
C GLU A 25 -5.65 35.22 2.37
N SER A 26 -4.60 34.53 1.91
CA SER A 26 -3.74 35.12 0.88
C SER A 26 -4.36 35.00 -0.51
N LEU A 27 -4.52 36.14 -1.18
CA LEU A 27 -4.82 36.16 -2.60
C LEU A 27 -3.69 35.48 -3.39
N PHE A 28 -4.03 34.49 -4.19
CA PHE A 28 -3.11 33.81 -5.08
C PHE A 28 -3.30 34.37 -6.49
N SER A 29 -2.26 35.01 -7.04
CA SER A 29 -2.32 35.59 -8.39
C SER A 29 -2.37 34.49 -9.44
N LEU A 30 -3.41 34.52 -10.27
CA LEU A 30 -3.56 33.63 -11.43
C LEU A 30 -2.46 33.89 -12.48
N ASP A 31 -1.99 35.13 -12.63
CA ASP A 31 -0.86 35.46 -13.52
C ASP A 31 0.45 34.77 -13.10
N LYS A 32 0.66 34.64 -11.79
CA LYS A 32 1.81 33.87 -11.27
C LYS A 32 1.62 32.38 -11.53
N LEU A 33 0.39 31.89 -11.51
CA LEU A 33 0.06 30.49 -11.80
C LEU A 33 0.28 30.16 -13.28
N THR A 34 -0.20 31.00 -14.20
CA THR A 34 0.01 30.85 -15.64
C THR A 34 1.49 30.89 -15.99
N THR A 35 2.26 31.79 -15.39
CA THR A 35 3.72 31.85 -15.57
C THR A 35 4.40 30.59 -15.04
N TYR A 36 4.03 30.13 -13.83
CA TYR A 36 4.64 28.97 -13.19
C TYR A 36 4.34 27.63 -13.88
N LEU A 37 3.10 27.48 -14.37
CA LEU A 37 2.63 26.30 -15.08
C LEU A 37 2.87 26.39 -16.59
N THR A 38 3.24 27.57 -17.08
CA THR A 38 3.45 27.87 -18.51
C THR A 38 2.18 27.60 -19.33
N LEU A 39 1.05 28.13 -18.85
CA LEU A 39 -0.27 27.96 -19.46
C LEU A 39 -0.68 29.22 -20.24
N SER A 40 -1.38 29.03 -21.35
CA SER A 40 -2.19 30.08 -21.99
C SER A 40 -3.42 30.44 -21.13
N GLU A 41 -4.05 31.58 -21.41
CA GLU A 41 -5.27 32.01 -20.70
C GLU A 41 -6.40 30.98 -20.83
N ARG A 42 -6.55 30.37 -22.01
CA ARG A 42 -7.55 29.32 -22.23
C ARG A 42 -7.26 28.06 -21.40
N GLU A 43 -6.00 27.61 -21.38
CA GLU A 43 -5.61 26.44 -20.58
C GLU A 43 -5.74 26.69 -19.08
N LEU A 44 -5.55 27.94 -18.63
CA LEU A 44 -5.80 28.33 -17.25
C LEU A 44 -7.26 28.15 -16.88
N GLU A 45 -8.20 28.65 -17.69
CA GLU A 45 -9.64 28.51 -17.45
C GLU A 45 -10.07 27.05 -17.43
N GLU A 46 -9.64 26.24 -18.42
CA GLU A 46 -9.94 24.80 -18.45
C GLU A 46 -9.39 24.07 -17.21
N MET A 47 -8.20 24.46 -16.74
CA MET A 47 -7.61 23.90 -15.52
C MET A 47 -8.37 24.32 -14.26
N LEU A 48 -8.77 25.58 -14.15
CA LEU A 48 -9.56 26.08 -13.01
C LEU A 48 -10.92 25.38 -12.95
N GLU A 49 -11.58 25.19 -14.10
CA GLU A 49 -12.83 24.44 -14.18
C GLU A 49 -12.65 23.00 -13.64
N LEU A 50 -11.59 22.31 -14.05
CA LEU A 50 -11.27 20.98 -13.53
C LEU A 50 -11.02 20.99 -12.02
N VAL A 51 -10.27 21.97 -11.49
CA VAL A 51 -10.02 22.10 -10.05
C VAL A 51 -11.32 22.28 -9.27
N PHE A 52 -12.23 23.13 -9.75
CA PHE A 52 -13.53 23.33 -9.10
C PHE A 52 -14.45 22.11 -9.22
N GLN A 53 -14.44 21.41 -10.36
CA GLN A 53 -15.14 20.14 -10.51
C GLN A 53 -14.61 19.09 -9.52
N PHE A 54 -13.29 18.96 -9.36
CA PHE A 54 -12.69 18.10 -8.34
C PHE A 54 -13.14 18.51 -6.94
N GLN A 55 -13.07 19.80 -6.59
CA GLN A 55 -13.52 20.30 -5.29
C GLN A 55 -14.97 19.89 -5.01
N ASN A 56 -15.86 20.05 -6.00
CA ASN A 56 -17.26 19.66 -5.86
C ASN A 56 -17.44 18.15 -5.68
N LEU A 57 -16.69 17.32 -6.44
CA LEU A 57 -16.69 15.86 -6.27
C LEU A 57 -16.21 15.45 -4.87
N PHE A 58 -15.12 16.05 -4.37
CA PHE A 58 -14.60 15.77 -3.03
C PHE A 58 -15.60 16.18 -1.94
N ASN A 59 -16.28 17.31 -2.11
CA ASN A 59 -17.24 17.83 -1.13
C ASN A 59 -18.59 17.09 -1.12
N SER A 60 -19.00 16.47 -2.23
CA SER A 60 -20.30 15.81 -2.39
C SER A 60 -20.24 14.28 -2.41
N VAL A 61 -19.34 13.70 -3.21
CA VAL A 61 -19.22 12.24 -3.40
C VAL A 61 -18.33 11.62 -2.32
N LEU A 62 -17.31 12.35 -1.86
CA LEU A 62 -16.32 11.87 -0.90
C LEU A 62 -16.49 12.48 0.50
N THR A 63 -17.70 12.96 0.81
CA THR A 63 -18.05 13.56 2.10
C THR A 63 -17.81 12.58 3.25
N ASP A 64 -18.30 11.35 3.13
CA ASP A 64 -18.17 10.30 4.17
C ASP A 64 -17.33 9.11 3.72
N SER A 65 -16.81 9.17 2.50
CA SER A 65 -16.03 8.10 1.87
C SER A 65 -14.65 8.58 1.46
N ILE A 66 -13.71 7.65 1.38
CA ILE A 66 -12.37 7.86 0.83
C ILE A 66 -12.21 6.99 -0.41
N LEU A 67 -11.57 7.57 -1.43
CA LEU A 67 -11.18 6.86 -2.63
C LEU A 67 -9.92 6.03 -2.35
N CYS A 68 -10.01 4.72 -2.56
CA CYS A 68 -8.91 3.79 -2.37
C CYS A 68 -8.60 3.02 -3.66
N LYS A 69 -7.34 2.64 -3.83
CA LYS A 69 -6.92 1.70 -4.87
C LYS A 69 -7.12 0.27 -4.39
N LYS A 70 -7.79 -0.56 -5.19
CA LYS A 70 -8.01 -1.98 -4.95
C LYS A 70 -7.54 -2.79 -6.14
N TRP A 71 -6.90 -3.93 -5.92
CA TRP A 71 -6.63 -4.89 -6.98
C TRP A 71 -7.76 -5.92 -7.01
N LYS A 72 -8.09 -6.45 -8.18
CA LYS A 72 -9.03 -7.58 -8.32
C LYS A 72 -8.85 -8.16 -9.71
N ASN A 73 -8.89 -9.48 -9.86
CA ASN A 73 -8.88 -10.12 -11.20
C ASN A 73 -7.79 -9.58 -12.14
N ASN A 74 -6.57 -9.38 -11.62
CA ASN A 74 -5.43 -8.86 -12.35
C ASN A 74 -5.60 -7.42 -12.92
N ARG A 75 -6.45 -6.60 -12.30
CA ARG A 75 -6.69 -5.20 -12.67
C ARG A 75 -6.80 -4.31 -11.43
N TYR A 76 -6.41 -3.04 -11.57
CA TYR A 76 -6.62 -2.03 -10.53
C TYR A 76 -7.99 -1.37 -10.70
N TYR A 77 -8.66 -1.17 -9.59
CA TYR A 77 -9.94 -0.48 -9.47
C TYR A 77 -9.80 0.65 -8.46
N LEU A 78 -10.62 1.68 -8.64
CA LEU A 78 -10.91 2.65 -7.60
C LEU A 78 -12.17 2.18 -6.86
N ILE A 79 -12.12 2.21 -5.54
CA ILE A 79 -13.26 1.88 -4.68
C ILE A 79 -13.45 2.98 -3.64
N LEU A 80 -14.66 3.06 -3.10
CA LEU A 80 -14.97 3.91 -1.95
C LEU A 80 -14.99 3.05 -0.69
N LYS A 81 -14.31 3.52 0.36
CA LYS A 81 -14.41 2.97 1.72
C LYS A 81 -14.95 4.06 2.67
N PRO A 82 -15.77 3.72 3.67
CA PRO A 82 -16.19 4.67 4.70
C PRO A 82 -14.99 5.25 5.46
N LYS A 83 -15.03 6.55 5.80
CA LYS A 83 -13.97 7.20 6.58
C LYS A 83 -13.74 6.56 7.96
N SER A 84 -14.77 5.95 8.54
CA SER A 84 -14.70 5.25 9.82
C SER A 84 -13.84 3.98 9.79
N GLU A 85 -13.63 3.38 8.61
CA GLU A 85 -12.83 2.16 8.46
C GLU A 85 -11.33 2.44 8.33
N ILE A 86 -10.93 3.71 8.27
CA ILE A 86 -9.53 4.11 8.06
C ILE A 86 -8.98 4.72 9.36
N SER A 87 -7.98 4.05 9.95
CA SER A 87 -7.20 4.65 11.03
C SER A 87 -6.38 5.83 10.49
N SER A 88 -6.36 6.94 11.22
CA SER A 88 -5.98 8.30 10.78
C SER A 88 -4.55 8.51 10.26
N ARG A 89 -3.77 7.45 10.01
CA ARG A 89 -2.39 7.49 9.50
C ARG A 89 -2.18 6.79 8.16
N GLU A 90 -3.21 6.20 7.57
CA GLU A 90 -3.07 5.37 6.35
C GLU A 90 -3.83 5.97 5.18
N TYR A 91 -3.18 6.90 4.47
CA TYR A 91 -3.72 7.41 3.21
C TYR A 91 -3.57 6.35 2.11
N ALA A 92 -4.72 5.84 1.62
CA ALA A 92 -5.10 5.50 0.24
C ALA A 92 -4.16 4.72 -0.72
N THR A 93 -2.95 4.32 -0.33
CA THR A 93 -2.07 3.46 -1.11
C THR A 93 -1.96 2.08 -0.46
N LEU A 94 -2.08 1.02 -1.29
CA LEU A 94 -1.76 -0.34 -0.85
C LEU A 94 -0.33 -0.32 -0.29
N LYS A 95 -0.13 -0.91 0.89
CA LYS A 95 1.21 -1.13 1.42
C LYS A 95 1.87 -2.21 0.56
N GLU A 96 2.74 -1.77 -0.34
CA GLU A 96 3.44 -2.67 -1.24
C GLU A 96 4.59 -3.36 -0.51
N ILE A 97 4.62 -4.68 -0.62
CA ILE A 97 5.63 -5.56 -0.05
C ILE A 97 6.28 -6.31 -1.20
N GLU A 98 7.58 -6.14 -1.41
CA GLU A 98 8.32 -6.94 -2.37
C GLU A 98 9.02 -8.10 -1.66
N ILE A 99 8.73 -9.32 -2.12
CA ILE A 99 9.41 -10.54 -1.68
C ILE A 99 9.97 -11.26 -2.89
N ASN A 100 11.12 -11.92 -2.76
CA ASN A 100 11.58 -12.81 -3.81
C ASN A 100 10.96 -14.22 -3.69
N GLN A 101 11.13 -15.04 -4.71
CA GLN A 101 10.63 -16.42 -4.73
C GLN A 101 11.07 -17.26 -3.51
N ASN A 102 12.32 -17.08 -3.04
CA ASN A 102 12.83 -17.82 -1.88
C ASN A 102 12.14 -17.39 -0.57
N GLN A 103 11.88 -16.09 -0.42
CA GLN A 103 11.13 -15.54 0.71
C GLN A 103 9.66 -15.97 0.67
N MET A 104 9.06 -16.03 -0.52
CA MET A 104 7.70 -16.55 -0.71
C MET A 104 7.59 -18.01 -0.29
N ASN A 105 8.52 -18.87 -0.73
CA ASN A 105 8.56 -20.27 -0.34
C ASN A 105 8.76 -20.42 1.17
N LEU A 106 9.70 -19.67 1.74
CA LEU A 106 9.94 -19.68 3.18
C LEU A 106 8.72 -19.23 3.99
N LEU A 107 7.99 -18.21 3.53
CA LEU A 107 6.75 -17.76 4.15
C LEU A 107 5.71 -18.88 4.13
N SER A 108 5.50 -19.52 2.99
CA SER A 108 4.60 -20.67 2.85
C SER A 108 4.93 -21.80 3.82
N ASP A 109 6.20 -22.20 3.91
CA ASP A 109 6.68 -23.27 4.78
C ASP A 109 6.53 -22.90 6.27
N THR A 110 6.83 -21.65 6.60
CA THR A 110 6.70 -21.12 7.96
C THR A 110 5.25 -21.18 8.43
N ILE A 111 4.31 -20.76 7.58
CA ILE A 111 2.88 -20.79 7.91
C ILE A 111 2.36 -22.23 7.99
N TYR A 112 2.77 -23.10 7.06
CA TYR A 112 2.42 -24.53 7.12
C TYR A 112 2.88 -25.15 8.45
N TYR A 113 4.15 -24.92 8.81
CA TYR A 113 4.73 -25.44 10.04
C TYR A 113 4.00 -24.89 11.28
N PHE A 114 3.68 -23.59 11.30
CA PHE A 114 2.95 -22.97 12.40
C PHE A 114 1.51 -23.51 12.55
N GLN A 115 0.83 -23.80 11.46
CA GLN A 115 -0.57 -24.25 11.48
C GLN A 115 -0.73 -25.75 11.71
N HIS A 116 0.21 -26.57 11.25
CA HIS A 116 0.05 -28.02 11.21
C HIS A 116 1.06 -28.80 12.06
N VAL A 117 2.26 -28.25 12.33
CA VAL A 117 3.32 -28.96 13.08
C VAL A 117 3.48 -28.40 14.48
N LYS A 118 3.65 -27.08 14.60
CA LYS A 118 3.75 -26.35 15.87
C LYS A 118 2.50 -25.50 16.09
N ILE A 119 1.34 -26.15 16.12
CA ILE A 119 0.02 -25.52 16.22
C ILE A 119 0.03 -24.41 17.29
N GLY A 120 0.01 -23.16 16.84
CA GLY A 120 -0.02 -21.97 17.70
C GLY A 120 1.24 -21.70 18.53
N LYS A 121 2.30 -22.52 18.40
CA LYS A 121 3.57 -22.33 19.11
C LYS A 121 4.48 -21.45 18.26
N GLY A 122 4.81 -20.27 18.76
CA GLY A 122 5.70 -19.32 18.07
C GLY A 122 7.12 -19.86 17.82
N PHE A 123 7.90 -19.11 17.07
CA PHE A 123 9.27 -19.44 16.70
C PHE A 123 10.27 -18.82 17.68
N ASP A 124 11.13 -19.65 18.29
CA ASP A 124 12.23 -19.17 19.13
C ASP A 124 13.39 -18.69 18.24
N VAL A 125 13.56 -17.37 18.19
CA VAL A 125 14.61 -16.71 17.40
C VAL A 125 15.78 -16.20 18.24
N LYS A 126 15.74 -16.40 19.56
CA LYS A 126 16.80 -15.98 20.48
C LYS A 126 17.83 -17.06 20.73
N ARG A 127 17.41 -18.33 20.85
CA ARG A 127 18.32 -19.46 21.09
C ARG A 127 18.95 -19.97 19.78
N ASN A 128 19.96 -20.84 19.87
CA ASN A 128 20.47 -21.65 18.76
C ASN A 128 19.35 -22.56 18.21
N GLY A 129 18.40 -21.96 17.51
CA GLY A 129 17.21 -22.61 17.02
C GLY A 129 17.48 -23.48 15.81
N THR A 130 16.43 -24.19 15.39
CA THR A 130 16.44 -24.98 14.15
C THR A 130 16.82 -24.12 12.95
N GLU A 131 17.26 -24.74 11.84
CA GLU A 131 17.47 -24.04 10.58
C GLU A 131 16.26 -23.19 10.17
N LEU A 132 15.04 -23.73 10.34
CA LEU A 132 13.81 -22.99 10.10
C LEU A 132 13.74 -21.73 10.97
N SER A 133 14.05 -21.83 12.26
CA SER A 133 14.02 -20.67 13.17
C SER A 133 15.04 -19.58 12.76
N LYS A 134 16.21 -19.98 12.23
CA LYS A 134 17.20 -19.05 11.67
C LYS A 134 16.67 -18.35 10.41
N LYS A 135 16.04 -19.10 9.50
CA LYS A 135 15.42 -18.56 8.28
C LYS A 135 14.25 -17.63 8.61
N VAL A 136 13.38 -17.99 9.54
CA VAL A 136 12.28 -17.14 10.01
C VAL A 136 12.81 -15.85 10.65
N LYS A 137 13.90 -15.93 11.44
CA LYS A 137 14.56 -14.74 11.98
C LYS A 137 15.07 -13.80 10.89
N GLN A 138 15.64 -14.34 9.82
CA GLN A 138 16.09 -13.56 8.67
C GLN A 138 14.90 -12.94 7.93
N LEU A 139 13.85 -13.71 7.69
CA LEU A 139 12.63 -13.22 7.03
C LEU A 139 11.98 -12.09 7.85
N ASN A 140 11.90 -12.22 9.17
CA ASN A 140 11.39 -11.18 10.05
C ASN A 140 12.25 -9.89 10.02
N ARG A 141 13.57 -10.00 9.85
CA ARG A 141 14.43 -8.81 9.71
C ARG A 141 14.18 -8.08 8.41
N SER A 142 13.99 -8.81 7.31
CA SER A 142 13.68 -8.21 6.01
C SER A 142 12.26 -7.66 5.95
N HIS A 143 11.31 -8.39 6.56
CA HIS A 143 9.87 -8.21 6.37
C HIS A 143 9.14 -8.30 7.72
N PRO A 144 9.31 -7.32 8.61
CA PRO A 144 8.84 -7.39 9.99
C PRO A 144 7.32 -7.44 10.14
N TYR A 145 6.56 -6.91 9.18
CA TYR A 145 5.09 -6.92 9.18
C TYR A 145 4.48 -8.34 9.08
N PHE A 146 5.26 -9.35 8.71
CA PHE A 146 4.80 -10.74 8.72
C PHE A 146 4.85 -11.38 10.11
N PHE A 147 5.51 -10.76 11.09
CA PHE A 147 5.67 -11.35 12.42
C PHE A 147 5.45 -10.35 13.54
N GLU A 148 4.99 -10.85 14.67
CA GLU A 148 4.79 -10.07 15.89
C GLU A 148 5.45 -10.76 17.08
N TYR A 149 5.94 -9.94 18.01
CA TYR A 149 6.48 -10.42 19.28
C TYR A 149 5.37 -10.51 20.32
N ARG A 150 5.20 -11.69 20.94
CA ARG A 150 4.27 -11.90 22.06
C ARG A 150 4.97 -12.24 23.38
N GLY A 151 6.21 -11.79 23.54
CA GLY A 151 7.04 -12.04 24.73
C GLY A 151 7.89 -13.32 24.66
N ASN A 152 8.70 -13.56 25.70
CA ASN A 152 9.57 -14.75 25.88
C ASN A 152 10.56 -15.08 24.74
N GLY A 153 10.85 -14.12 23.86
CA GLY A 153 11.76 -14.34 22.72
C GLY A 153 11.13 -15.11 21.56
N LEU A 154 9.81 -15.30 21.58
CA LEU A 154 9.06 -15.96 20.52
C LEU A 154 8.45 -14.93 19.57
N ILE A 155 8.52 -15.23 18.28
CA ILE A 155 7.80 -14.48 17.24
C ILE A 155 6.69 -15.35 16.64
N TYR A 156 5.59 -14.69 16.29
CA TYR A 156 4.38 -15.33 15.78
C TYR A 156 4.04 -14.72 14.42
N PRO A 157 3.55 -15.51 13.45
CA PRO A 157 3.04 -14.94 12.22
C PRO A 157 1.85 -14.01 12.49
N THR A 158 1.82 -12.86 11.83
CA THR A 158 0.66 -11.95 11.85
C THR A 158 -0.49 -12.53 11.02
N LYS A 159 -1.69 -11.93 11.13
CA LYS A 159 -2.84 -12.29 10.28
C LYS A 159 -2.49 -12.19 8.78
N LEU A 160 -1.81 -11.12 8.40
CA LEU A 160 -1.28 -10.91 7.04
C LEU A 160 -0.42 -12.11 6.58
N ALA A 161 0.56 -12.51 7.39
CA ALA A 161 1.44 -13.63 7.06
C ALA A 161 0.67 -14.94 6.91
N VAL A 162 -0.27 -15.20 7.83
CA VAL A 162 -1.11 -16.39 7.80
C VAL A 162 -1.95 -16.47 6.53
N GLU A 163 -2.60 -15.38 6.14
CA GLU A 163 -3.41 -15.31 4.93
C GLU A 163 -2.53 -15.44 3.67
N ALA A 164 -1.36 -14.79 3.66
CA ALA A 164 -0.40 -14.89 2.56
C ALA A 164 0.06 -16.33 2.36
N GLY A 165 0.49 -17.00 3.44
CA GLY A 165 0.93 -18.39 3.39
C GLY A 165 -0.17 -19.32 2.89
N LYS A 166 -1.42 -19.16 3.35
CA LYS A 166 -2.55 -19.96 2.86
C LYS A 166 -2.80 -19.76 1.35
N LEU A 167 -2.76 -18.52 0.88
CA LEU A 167 -2.94 -18.23 -0.55
C LEU A 167 -1.81 -18.86 -1.38
N ILE A 168 -0.56 -18.66 -0.98
CA ILE A 168 0.61 -19.27 -1.66
C ILE A 168 0.47 -20.79 -1.73
N GLN A 169 0.12 -21.43 -0.61
CA GLN A 169 -0.10 -22.89 -0.57
C GLN A 169 -1.21 -23.33 -1.53
N SER A 170 -2.31 -22.56 -1.61
CA SER A 170 -3.40 -22.82 -2.56
C SER A 170 -2.93 -22.71 -4.02
N TYR A 171 -2.16 -21.67 -4.35
CA TYR A 171 -1.59 -21.49 -5.69
C TYR A 171 -0.64 -22.64 -6.05
N ASN A 172 0.26 -23.01 -5.13
CA ASN A 172 1.18 -24.14 -5.29
C ASN A 172 0.45 -25.46 -5.56
N ARG A 173 -0.62 -25.74 -4.79
CA ARG A 173 -1.47 -26.94 -5.03
C ARG A 173 -2.12 -26.93 -6.41
N SER A 174 -2.50 -25.75 -6.90
CA SER A 174 -3.09 -25.57 -8.23
C SER A 174 -2.07 -25.46 -9.38
N LYS A 175 -0.76 -25.58 -9.10
CA LYS A 175 0.34 -25.40 -10.06
C LYS A 175 0.27 -24.07 -10.84
N LYS A 176 -0.31 -23.04 -10.23
CA LYS A 176 -0.39 -21.70 -10.80
C LYS A 176 0.76 -20.85 -10.28
N ASN A 177 1.45 -20.17 -11.20
CA ASN A 177 2.43 -19.16 -10.81
C ASN A 177 1.71 -17.98 -10.17
N VAL A 178 2.26 -17.49 -9.06
CA VAL A 178 1.74 -16.31 -8.37
C VAL A 178 2.81 -15.23 -8.39
N SER A 179 2.47 -14.09 -8.97
CA SER A 179 3.35 -12.91 -9.03
C SER A 179 2.92 -11.82 -8.08
N LYS A 180 1.65 -11.84 -7.64
CA LYS A 180 1.06 -10.84 -6.74
C LYS A 180 -0.02 -11.46 -5.85
N LEU A 181 -0.07 -11.04 -4.59
CA LEU A 181 -1.10 -11.39 -3.61
C LEU A 181 -1.66 -10.10 -3.01
N GLU A 182 -2.97 -10.00 -2.90
CA GLU A 182 -3.63 -8.89 -2.22
C GLU A 182 -4.34 -9.40 -0.97
N ILE A 183 -4.04 -8.76 0.16
CA ILE A 183 -4.50 -9.17 1.47
C ILE A 183 -4.81 -7.89 2.25
N GLU A 184 -6.09 -7.65 2.51
CA GLU A 184 -6.58 -6.41 3.13
C GLU A 184 -6.00 -5.17 2.43
N ASP A 185 -5.08 -4.47 3.09
CA ASP A 185 -4.48 -3.22 2.63
C ASP A 185 -3.06 -3.42 2.06
N TYR A 186 -2.63 -4.67 1.91
CA TYR A 186 -1.30 -5.06 1.47
C TYR A 186 -1.32 -5.66 0.07
N LEU A 187 -0.36 -5.24 -0.76
CA LEU A 187 -0.05 -5.89 -2.03
C LEU A 187 1.35 -6.50 -1.94
N ILE A 188 1.42 -7.82 -1.89
CA ILE A 188 2.68 -8.57 -1.88
C ILE A 188 3.03 -8.88 -3.33
N GLN A 189 4.09 -8.26 -3.85
CA GLN A 189 4.65 -8.52 -5.17
C GLN A 189 5.83 -9.49 -5.06
N ILE A 190 5.83 -10.50 -5.93
CA ILE A 190 6.88 -11.50 -5.98
C ILE A 190 7.81 -11.15 -7.15
N VAL A 191 9.07 -10.86 -6.83
CA VAL A 191 10.12 -10.41 -7.75
C VAL A 191 11.21 -11.44 -7.99
#